data_AF-A0A7C1WL06-F1
#
_entry.id   AF-A0A7C1WL06-F1
#
_cell.length_a   1.000
_cell.length_b   1.000
_cell.length_c   1.000
_cell.angle_alpha   90.00
_cell.angle_beta   90.00
_cell.angle_gamma   90.00
#
_symmetry.space_group_name_H-M   'P 1'
#
loop_
_entity.id
_entity.type
_entity.pdbx_description
1 polymer ?
#
loop_
_entity_poly.entity_id
_entity_poly.type
_entity_poly.pdbx_seq_one_letter_code
_entity_poly.pdbx_strand_id
1 'polypeptide(L)'
;MKKDLILLWTVLFVAVMALPAMAVEVSISGYYQVRGFYQSNANQGMVTPWDGTSVPTGTSLNDDNNDGVIDGSDDLNDPGELPGRYASPDAWWDHFLCIEPVFKITENLKLHTAIGIFNNQMWGSSQTSGACACAGEVGVDAFGADANNISWDAAYMEWATPKGTLMVGRMAGNYIYFTDWANTEMCLDRIEYTSPVWNGFGLNAFMEKRQENSATSGNNAADEDIDRYSLVLSYAQPCYSIGAGINYVRDRSGSHPSATGWKANQYDYVFGLTANDPTNTWFFEGELMINNGDYRDYYGATQDIDRGGWGYYVNLGMKKDALTVGVATAFTSGDDNEDDGDYDVGPASGLDFQPLYILYGPYSNILNTSLMDTTRKAGYSNTTKFALPGTTG
;
A
#
# COMPACT_ATOMS: atom_id res chain seq x y z
N MET A 1 -31.27 10.16 -2.14
CA MET A 1 -30.12 9.25 -2.37
C MET A 1 -30.23 8.45 -3.66
N LYS A 2 -31.20 7.54 -3.88
CA LYS A 2 -31.26 6.79 -5.15
C LYS A 2 -31.59 7.63 -6.40
N LYS A 3 -32.40 8.68 -6.27
CA LYS A 3 -32.82 9.52 -7.42
C LYS A 3 -31.75 10.52 -7.87
N ASP A 4 -30.96 11.02 -6.93
CA ASP A 4 -29.91 12.01 -7.19
C ASP A 4 -28.67 11.35 -7.82
N LEU A 5 -28.37 10.10 -7.41
CA LEU A 5 -27.31 9.29 -8.01
C LEU A 5 -27.62 8.92 -9.46
N ILE A 6 -28.87 8.56 -9.76
CA ILE A 6 -29.32 8.25 -11.14
C ILE A 6 -29.21 9.49 -12.02
N LEU A 7 -29.49 10.69 -11.49
CA LEU A 7 -29.33 11.94 -12.25
C LEU A 7 -27.87 12.22 -12.58
N LEU A 8 -26.95 11.99 -11.63
CA LEU A 8 -25.51 12.13 -11.84
C LEU A 8 -24.98 11.15 -12.90
N TRP A 9 -25.37 9.88 -12.82
CA TRP A 9 -25.02 8.86 -13.82
C TRP A 9 -25.59 9.19 -15.20
N THR A 10 -26.81 9.74 -15.27
CA THR A 10 -27.42 10.13 -16.55
C THR A 10 -26.67 11.31 -17.17
N VAL A 11 -26.26 12.30 -16.39
CA VAL A 11 -25.46 13.44 -16.85
C VAL A 11 -24.08 12.98 -17.31
N LEU A 12 -23.43 12.06 -16.58
CA LEU A 12 -22.16 11.45 -16.96
C LEU A 12 -22.27 10.62 -18.25
N PHE A 13 -23.33 9.83 -18.38
CA PHE A 13 -23.56 9.00 -19.56
C PHE A 13 -23.83 9.84 -20.81
N VAL A 14 -24.60 10.94 -20.68
CA VAL A 14 -24.82 11.90 -21.76
C VAL A 14 -23.53 12.64 -22.12
N ALA A 15 -22.69 12.98 -21.14
CA ALA A 15 -21.38 13.58 -21.39
C ALA A 15 -20.45 12.63 -22.15
N VAL A 16 -20.40 11.35 -21.77
CA VAL A 16 -19.59 10.30 -22.44
C VAL A 16 -20.06 10.04 -23.86
N MET A 17 -21.38 10.00 -24.10
CA MET A 17 -21.94 9.81 -25.45
C MET A 17 -21.75 11.02 -26.38
N ALA A 18 -21.50 12.22 -25.84
CA ALA A 18 -21.22 13.42 -26.62
C ALA A 18 -19.73 13.57 -27.02
N LEU A 19 -18.83 12.77 -26.44
CA LEU A 19 -17.38 12.84 -26.69
C LEU A 19 -16.93 12.60 -28.14
N PRO A 20 -17.57 11.76 -28.97
CA PRO A 20 -17.08 11.50 -30.33
C PRO A 20 -17.12 12.72 -31.27
N ALA A 21 -17.83 13.80 -30.88
CA ALA A 21 -17.97 15.02 -31.67
C ALA A 21 -17.08 16.19 -31.19
N MET A 22 -16.41 16.06 -30.04
CA MET A 22 -15.42 17.04 -29.58
C MET A 22 -14.04 16.48 -29.89
N ALA A 23 -13.14 17.28 -30.47
CA ALA A 23 -11.76 16.86 -30.70
C ALA A 23 -11.09 16.66 -29.33
N VAL A 24 -11.19 15.45 -28.80
CA VAL A 24 -10.51 15.06 -27.55
C VAL A 24 -9.02 15.11 -27.84
N GLU A 25 -8.33 16.04 -27.18
CA GLU A 25 -6.87 16.06 -27.18
C GLU A 25 -6.42 14.89 -26.30
N VAL A 26 -5.64 13.97 -26.88
CA VAL A 26 -5.12 12.80 -26.18
C VAL A 26 -3.63 12.99 -25.98
N SER A 27 -3.19 12.99 -24.72
CA SER A 27 -1.80 12.82 -24.35
C SER A 27 -1.56 11.39 -23.92
N ILE A 28 -0.44 10.79 -24.34
CA ILE A 28 -0.07 9.44 -23.93
C ILE A 28 1.33 9.52 -23.32
N SER A 29 1.44 9.14 -22.06
CA SER A 29 2.71 8.87 -21.38
C SER A 29 2.78 7.41 -20.99
N GLY A 30 3.89 7.03 -20.38
CA GLY A 30 4.12 5.68 -19.92
C GLY A 30 5.60 5.43 -19.65
N TYR A 31 5.89 4.24 -19.18
CA TYR A 31 7.26 3.78 -18.96
C TYR A 31 7.35 2.28 -19.15
N TYR A 32 8.56 1.84 -19.43
CA TYR A 32 8.90 0.43 -19.47
C TYR A 32 10.07 0.20 -18.52
N GLN A 33 9.88 -0.73 -17.60
CA GLN A 33 10.84 -1.09 -16.58
C GLN A 33 11.23 -2.56 -16.75
N VAL A 34 12.52 -2.82 -16.55
CA VAL A 34 13.07 -4.17 -16.40
C VAL A 34 13.91 -4.18 -15.14
N ARG A 35 13.70 -5.15 -14.26
CA ARG A 35 14.49 -5.32 -13.03
C ARG A 35 15.10 -6.71 -13.00
N GLY A 36 16.34 -6.79 -12.52
CA GLY A 36 16.98 -8.05 -12.19
C GLY A 36 17.06 -8.17 -10.67
N PHE A 37 16.64 -9.31 -10.16
CA PHE A 37 16.69 -9.65 -8.75
C PHE A 37 17.63 -10.80 -8.54
N TYR A 38 18.38 -10.70 -7.46
CA TYR A 38 19.19 -11.80 -6.94
C TYR A 38 18.97 -11.86 -5.44
N GLN A 39 18.29 -12.90 -4.99
CA GLN A 39 18.03 -13.12 -3.57
C GLN A 39 18.82 -14.34 -3.13
N SER A 40 19.88 -14.10 -2.36
CA SER A 40 20.57 -15.16 -1.61
C SER A 40 20.07 -15.18 -0.18
N ASN A 41 19.80 -16.36 0.38
CA ASN A 41 19.51 -16.55 1.80
C ASN A 41 18.28 -15.75 2.30
N ALA A 42 17.17 -15.82 1.56
CA ALA A 42 15.88 -15.21 1.91
C ALA A 42 15.44 -15.51 3.36
N ASN A 43 15.83 -16.67 3.89
CA ASN A 43 15.51 -17.11 5.25
C ASN A 43 16.57 -16.66 6.27
N GLN A 44 16.72 -15.34 6.44
CA GLN A 44 17.42 -14.74 7.59
C GLN A 44 18.94 -15.03 7.70
N GLY A 45 19.63 -15.30 6.58
CA GLY A 45 21.09 -15.40 6.61
C GLY A 45 21.65 -16.58 7.41
N MET A 46 20.87 -17.63 7.65
CA MET A 46 21.39 -18.88 8.21
C MET A 46 22.36 -19.50 7.21
N VAL A 47 23.66 -19.41 7.50
CA VAL A 47 24.74 -19.93 6.65
C VAL A 47 24.63 -21.46 6.62
N THR A 48 24.17 -22.03 5.51
CA THR A 48 24.50 -23.41 5.19
C THR A 48 25.97 -23.46 4.79
N PRO A 49 26.84 -24.21 5.49
CA PRO A 49 28.20 -24.40 5.04
C PRO A 49 28.17 -24.98 3.62
N TRP A 50 29.05 -24.46 2.77
CA TRP A 50 29.19 -24.80 1.35
C TRP A 50 29.30 -26.32 1.07
N ASP A 51 29.63 -27.12 2.07
CA ASP A 51 29.72 -28.58 1.94
C ASP A 51 28.37 -29.31 2.04
N GLY A 52 27.28 -28.64 2.40
CA GLY A 52 25.94 -29.26 2.47
C GLY A 52 25.82 -30.39 3.50
N THR A 53 26.77 -30.54 4.43
CA THR A 53 26.83 -31.73 5.31
C THR A 53 26.26 -31.52 6.71
N SER A 54 25.87 -30.31 7.08
CA SER A 54 25.21 -30.08 8.37
C SER A 54 23.86 -29.41 8.17
N VAL A 55 22.83 -30.21 7.91
CA VAL A 55 21.51 -29.89 8.47
C VAL A 55 21.73 -29.85 9.98
N PRO A 56 21.41 -28.76 10.69
CA PRO A 56 21.28 -28.82 12.14
C PRO A 56 20.19 -29.85 12.38
N THR A 57 20.57 -31.08 12.73
CA THR A 57 19.64 -32.07 13.22
C THR A 57 19.02 -31.45 14.45
N GLY A 58 17.80 -30.94 14.30
CA GLY A 58 17.00 -30.43 15.39
C GLY A 58 17.09 -31.44 16.50
N THR A 59 17.66 -30.99 17.62
CA THR A 59 17.73 -31.73 18.85
C THR A 59 16.34 -32.22 19.18
N SER A 60 16.16 -33.55 19.14
CA SER A 60 15.24 -34.32 19.96
C SER A 60 13.87 -33.67 20.16
N LEU A 61 12.93 -33.97 19.25
CA LEU A 61 11.53 -34.08 19.65
C LEU A 61 11.51 -34.98 20.90
N ASN A 62 11.15 -34.40 22.03
CA ASN A 62 10.92 -35.14 23.26
C ASN A 62 9.63 -35.92 23.04
N ASP A 63 9.77 -37.08 22.41
CA ASP A 63 8.69 -38.05 22.20
C ASP A 63 8.40 -38.72 23.54
N ASP A 64 7.66 -38.00 24.39
CA ASP A 64 7.13 -38.52 25.67
C ASP A 64 5.91 -39.44 25.44
N ASN A 65 5.61 -39.84 24.20
CA ASN A 65 4.63 -40.87 23.91
C ASN A 65 5.33 -42.21 23.74
N ASN A 66 5.46 -42.87 24.88
CA ASN A 66 5.88 -44.26 25.03
C ASN A 66 4.84 -45.23 24.43
N ASP A 67 4.70 -45.22 23.10
CA ASP A 67 4.15 -46.32 22.33
C ASP A 67 5.21 -46.74 21.30
N GLY A 68 5.74 -47.94 21.50
CA GLY A 68 6.91 -48.44 20.78
C GLY A 68 6.57 -48.99 19.41
N VAL A 69 5.98 -48.19 18.53
CA VAL A 69 5.84 -48.52 17.10
C VAL A 69 6.19 -47.30 16.25
N ILE A 70 7.48 -47.14 15.96
CA ILE A 70 7.92 -46.28 14.85
C ILE A 70 7.57 -47.03 13.56
N ASP A 71 6.39 -46.74 13.00
CA ASP A 71 6.04 -47.15 11.64
C ASP A 71 6.84 -46.27 10.67
N GLY A 72 7.90 -46.83 10.10
CA GLY A 72 8.86 -46.12 9.26
C GLY A 72 8.37 -45.84 7.84
N SER A 73 7.07 -45.63 7.60
CA SER A 73 6.51 -45.42 6.26
C SER A 73 5.84 -44.08 6.02
N ASP A 74 5.52 -43.29 7.04
CA ASP A 74 4.71 -42.08 6.86
C ASP A 74 5.53 -40.81 7.16
N ASP A 75 5.56 -39.90 6.17
CA ASP A 75 5.95 -38.48 6.29
C ASP A 75 7.42 -38.04 6.42
N LEU A 76 8.32 -38.64 5.63
CA LEU A 76 9.57 -37.93 5.24
C LEU A 76 9.56 -37.39 3.80
N ASN A 77 8.46 -37.56 3.08
CA ASN A 77 8.31 -37.06 1.71
C ASN A 77 7.25 -35.96 1.56
N ASP A 78 6.59 -35.51 2.63
CA ASP A 78 5.81 -34.29 2.57
C ASP A 78 6.76 -33.09 2.47
N PRO A 79 6.82 -32.36 1.34
CA PRO A 79 7.65 -31.17 1.20
C PRO A 79 7.19 -30.01 2.09
N GLY A 80 6.03 -30.13 2.76
CA GLY A 80 5.37 -29.05 3.50
C GLY A 80 5.76 -28.87 4.97
N GLU A 81 6.32 -29.88 5.65
CA GLU A 81 6.39 -29.84 7.13
C GLU A 81 7.79 -29.76 7.76
N LEU A 82 8.87 -29.67 6.96
CA LEU A 82 10.20 -29.40 7.53
C LEU A 82 10.54 -27.90 7.52
N PRO A 83 10.57 -27.22 8.68
CA PRO A 83 11.14 -25.89 8.81
C PRO A 83 12.66 -25.98 8.62
N GLY A 84 13.11 -26.03 7.36
CA GLY A 84 14.53 -26.26 7.08
C GLY A 84 14.91 -26.53 5.63
N ARG A 85 13.97 -26.62 4.68
CA ARG A 85 14.35 -26.57 3.26
C ARG A 85 14.70 -25.12 2.90
N TYR A 86 15.98 -24.84 3.01
CA TYR A 86 16.61 -23.61 2.55
C TYR A 86 16.16 -23.32 1.11
N ALA A 87 15.51 -22.18 0.89
CA ALA A 87 15.27 -21.71 -0.47
C ALA A 87 16.64 -21.54 -1.14
N SER A 88 16.88 -22.28 -2.22
CA SER A 88 18.05 -22.06 -3.07
C SER A 88 18.15 -20.59 -3.45
N PRO A 89 19.37 -20.02 -3.63
CA PRO A 89 19.50 -18.69 -4.17
C PRO A 89 18.67 -18.58 -5.45
N ASP A 90 17.80 -17.57 -5.49
CA ASP A 90 16.88 -17.36 -6.59
C ASP A 90 17.28 -16.10 -7.36
N ALA A 91 17.14 -16.19 -8.68
CA ALA A 91 17.46 -15.12 -9.59
C ALA A 91 16.36 -15.04 -10.62
N TRP A 92 15.72 -13.88 -10.69
CA TRP A 92 14.66 -13.63 -11.65
C TRP A 92 14.78 -12.21 -12.18
N TRP A 93 14.03 -11.96 -13.24
CA TRP A 93 13.83 -10.64 -13.77
C TRP A 93 12.35 -10.46 -14.02
N ASP A 94 11.90 -9.22 -13.89
CA ASP A 94 10.54 -8.83 -14.23
C ASP A 94 10.55 -7.68 -15.22
N HIS A 95 9.39 -7.51 -15.83
CA HIS A 95 9.13 -6.48 -16.81
C HIS A 95 7.83 -5.82 -16.40
N PHE A 96 7.75 -4.52 -16.63
CA PHE A 96 6.50 -3.81 -16.47
C PHE A 96 6.41 -2.73 -17.53
N LEU A 97 5.34 -2.75 -18.31
CA LEU A 97 4.98 -1.69 -19.24
C LEU A 97 3.73 -1.00 -18.72
N CYS A 98 3.83 0.28 -18.42
CA CYS A 98 2.69 1.11 -18.06
C CYS A 98 2.39 2.10 -19.18
N ILE A 99 1.13 2.18 -19.59
CA ILE A 99 0.63 3.16 -20.56
C ILE A 99 -0.41 4.03 -19.87
N GLU A 100 -0.27 5.34 -19.99
CA GLU A 100 -1.03 6.34 -19.24
C GLU A 100 -1.68 7.38 -20.16
N PRO A 101 -2.78 7.03 -20.85
CA PRO A 101 -3.52 8.00 -21.63
C PRO A 101 -4.24 9.01 -20.73
N VAL A 102 -4.20 10.28 -21.14
CA VAL A 102 -5.02 11.38 -20.60
C VAL A 102 -5.84 11.98 -21.73
N PHE A 103 -7.15 11.86 -21.61
CA PHE A 103 -8.12 12.41 -22.55
C PHE A 103 -8.62 13.76 -22.01
N LYS A 104 -8.24 14.85 -22.68
CA LYS A 104 -8.72 16.20 -22.34
C LYS A 104 -10.07 16.44 -23.02
N ILE A 105 -11.13 16.46 -22.22
CA ILE A 105 -12.51 16.63 -22.68
C ILE A 105 -12.83 18.13 -22.81
N THR A 106 -12.39 18.91 -21.82
CA THR A 106 -12.36 20.38 -21.84
C THR A 106 -11.09 20.87 -21.14
N GLU A 107 -10.85 22.18 -21.07
CA GLU A 107 -9.73 22.73 -20.29
C GLU A 107 -9.71 22.29 -18.82
N ASN A 108 -10.89 22.07 -18.24
CA ASN A 108 -11.06 21.79 -16.82
C ASN A 108 -11.47 20.35 -16.52
N LEU A 109 -11.74 19.53 -17.53
CA LEU A 109 -12.23 18.16 -17.38
C LEU A 109 -11.37 17.19 -18.17
N LYS A 110 -10.79 16.21 -17.47
CA LYS A 110 -9.93 15.18 -18.04
C LYS A 110 -10.38 13.80 -17.60
N LEU A 111 -10.13 12.79 -18.43
CA LEU A 111 -10.20 11.39 -18.08
C LEU A 111 -8.78 10.83 -18.09
N HIS A 112 -8.36 10.31 -16.94
CA HIS A 112 -7.08 9.66 -16.75
C HIS A 112 -7.28 8.16 -16.77
N THR A 113 -6.40 7.46 -17.48
CA THR A 113 -6.39 6.00 -17.54
C THR A 113 -4.97 5.49 -17.35
N ALA A 114 -4.85 4.27 -16.82
CA ALA A 114 -3.58 3.58 -16.68
C ALA A 114 -3.75 2.10 -16.91
N ILE A 115 -2.88 1.56 -17.75
CA ILE A 115 -2.89 0.15 -18.14
C ILE A 115 -1.50 -0.40 -17.86
N GLY A 116 -1.43 -1.37 -16.95
CA GLY A 116 -0.25 -2.16 -16.67
C GLY A 116 -0.21 -3.40 -17.56
N ILE A 117 0.97 -3.73 -18.09
CA ILE A 117 1.23 -4.90 -18.91
C ILE A 117 2.47 -5.61 -18.36
N PHE A 118 2.45 -6.94 -18.38
CA PHE A 118 3.41 -7.83 -17.74
C PHE A 118 3.42 -7.73 -16.20
N ASN A 119 2.30 -7.28 -15.63
CA ASN A 119 2.16 -7.18 -14.19
C ASN A 119 2.37 -8.57 -13.52
N ASN A 120 3.18 -8.61 -12.47
CA ASN A 120 3.55 -9.80 -11.68
C ASN A 120 4.16 -10.97 -12.47
N GLN A 121 4.63 -10.71 -13.70
CA GLN A 121 5.29 -11.72 -14.49
C GLN A 121 6.77 -11.81 -14.13
N MET A 122 7.18 -12.97 -13.63
CA MET A 122 8.57 -13.30 -13.31
C MET A 122 9.12 -14.25 -14.36
N TRP A 123 10.33 -13.96 -14.83
CA TRP A 123 11.09 -14.86 -15.71
C TRP A 123 12.34 -15.34 -14.99
N GLY A 124 12.64 -16.63 -15.12
CA GLY A 124 13.84 -17.23 -14.51
C GLY A 124 13.61 -17.89 -13.15
N SER A 125 12.47 -17.63 -12.49
CA SER A 125 12.04 -18.37 -11.29
C SER A 125 10.68 -19.02 -11.52
N SER A 126 10.49 -20.21 -10.94
CA SER A 126 9.19 -20.90 -10.86
C SER A 126 8.52 -20.73 -9.49
N GLN A 127 9.15 -19.99 -8.58
CA GLN A 127 8.62 -19.71 -7.25
C GLN A 127 8.05 -18.29 -7.22
N THR A 128 6.94 -18.10 -6.51
CA THR A 128 6.58 -16.76 -6.05
C THR A 128 7.71 -16.30 -5.14
N SER A 129 8.36 -15.18 -5.42
CA SER A 129 9.43 -14.66 -4.57
C SER A 129 8.99 -14.73 -3.11
N GLY A 130 9.84 -15.17 -2.18
CA GLY A 130 9.54 -15.34 -0.74
C GLY A 130 9.15 -14.06 0.03
N ALA A 131 8.83 -13.02 -0.73
CA ALA A 131 8.27 -11.74 -0.36
C ALA A 131 6.73 -11.69 -0.45
N CYS A 132 6.10 -12.63 -1.15
CA CYS A 132 4.64 -12.69 -1.28
C CYS A 132 4.15 -14.00 -0.68
N ALA A 133 3.15 -13.88 0.19
CA ALA A 133 2.51 -15.01 0.83
C ALA A 133 2.00 -16.03 -0.21
N CYS A 134 2.04 -17.28 0.22
CA CYS A 134 1.65 -18.46 -0.52
C CYS A 134 0.32 -18.32 -1.30
N ALA A 135 0.23 -19.11 -2.37
CA ALA A 135 -0.99 -19.27 -3.15
C ALA A 135 -2.19 -19.57 -2.24
N GLY A 136 -3.16 -18.64 -2.18
CA GLY A 136 -4.38 -18.78 -1.37
C GLY A 136 -4.77 -17.54 -0.57
N GLU A 137 -3.86 -16.58 -0.37
CA GLU A 137 -4.24 -15.28 0.21
C GLU A 137 -4.96 -14.42 -0.84
N VAL A 138 -6.27 -14.33 -0.68
CA VAL A 138 -7.18 -13.55 -1.49
C VAL A 138 -6.77 -12.07 -1.44
N GLY A 139 -6.31 -11.51 -2.56
CA GLY A 139 -6.23 -10.05 -2.74
C GLY A 139 -4.95 -9.49 -3.34
N VAL A 140 -3.86 -10.27 -3.43
CA VAL A 140 -2.66 -9.90 -4.20
C VAL A 140 -2.65 -10.69 -5.50
N ASP A 141 -2.57 -9.97 -6.62
CA ASP A 141 -2.54 -10.54 -7.98
C ASP A 141 -1.60 -11.75 -8.05
N ALA A 142 -2.06 -12.84 -8.68
CA ALA A 142 -1.25 -14.03 -8.89
C ALA A 142 0.12 -13.67 -9.53
N PHE A 143 1.16 -14.40 -9.17
CA PHE A 143 2.53 -14.21 -9.66
C PHE A 143 2.99 -15.37 -10.54
N GLY A 144 4.00 -15.14 -11.38
CA GLY A 144 4.61 -16.19 -12.19
C GLY A 144 3.72 -16.66 -13.34
N ALA A 145 3.50 -17.96 -13.48
CA ALA A 145 2.76 -18.54 -14.61
C ALA A 145 1.27 -18.17 -14.62
N ASP A 146 0.70 -17.89 -13.44
CA ASP A 146 -0.71 -17.53 -13.26
C ASP A 146 -0.92 -16.01 -13.21
N ALA A 147 0.11 -15.21 -13.49
CA ALA A 147 0.05 -13.76 -13.35
C ALA A 147 -0.91 -13.08 -14.33
N ASN A 148 -1.57 -12.03 -13.83
CA ASN A 148 -2.40 -11.15 -14.64
C ASN A 148 -1.52 -10.28 -15.53
N ASN A 149 -1.26 -10.75 -16.76
CA ASN A 149 -0.40 -10.04 -17.71
C ASN A 149 -0.89 -8.64 -18.12
N ILE A 150 -2.16 -8.28 -17.87
CA ILE A 150 -2.71 -6.96 -18.16
C ILE A 150 -3.61 -6.54 -17.00
N SER A 151 -3.38 -5.36 -16.43
CA SER A 151 -4.18 -4.77 -15.35
C SER A 151 -4.67 -3.36 -15.72
N TRP A 152 -5.87 -3.02 -15.25
CA TRP A 152 -6.38 -1.65 -15.29
C TRP A 152 -6.05 -0.97 -13.96
N ASP A 153 -4.91 -0.29 -13.93
CA ASP A 153 -4.39 0.27 -12.69
C ASP A 153 -5.18 1.53 -12.30
N ALA A 154 -5.65 2.34 -13.26
CA ALA A 154 -6.43 3.54 -12.95
C ALA A 154 -7.42 3.90 -14.06
N ALA A 155 -8.56 4.46 -13.66
CA ALA A 155 -9.56 5.04 -14.53
C ALA A 155 -10.40 6.04 -13.73
N TYR A 156 -10.12 7.34 -13.88
CA TYR A 156 -10.80 8.38 -13.12
C TYR A 156 -10.96 9.69 -13.90
N MET A 157 -12.00 10.44 -13.55
CA MET A 157 -12.21 11.79 -14.07
C MET A 157 -11.62 12.81 -13.11
N GLU A 158 -10.94 13.82 -13.66
CA GLU A 158 -10.46 15.01 -12.95
C GLU A 158 -11.27 16.22 -13.41
N TRP A 159 -11.91 16.92 -12.48
CA TRP A 159 -12.57 18.21 -12.70
C TRP A 159 -11.88 19.30 -11.88
N ALA A 160 -11.06 20.10 -12.54
CA ALA A 160 -10.31 21.20 -11.92
C ALA A 160 -11.08 22.53 -12.03
N THR A 161 -11.20 23.25 -10.91
CA THR A 161 -11.84 24.57 -10.85
C THR A 161 -10.97 25.55 -10.05
N PRO A 162 -11.22 26.87 -10.13
CA PRO A 162 -10.56 27.83 -9.23
C PRO A 162 -10.83 27.59 -7.74
N LYS A 163 -11.80 26.72 -7.41
CA LYS A 163 -12.16 26.33 -6.04
C LYS A 163 -11.56 24.99 -5.63
N GLY A 164 -10.73 24.38 -6.46
CA GLY A 164 -10.10 23.08 -6.18
C GLY A 164 -10.42 22.05 -7.25
N THR A 165 -9.92 20.84 -7.03
CA THR A 165 -9.98 19.73 -7.97
C THR A 165 -10.78 18.60 -7.35
N LEU A 166 -11.79 18.11 -8.07
CA LEU A 166 -12.55 16.91 -7.73
C LEU A 166 -12.09 15.77 -8.64
N MET A 167 -11.76 14.63 -8.06
CA MET A 167 -11.39 13.42 -8.77
C MET A 167 -12.34 12.29 -8.39
N VAL A 168 -12.80 11.52 -9.37
CA VAL A 168 -13.75 10.41 -9.17
C VAL A 168 -13.38 9.22 -10.05
N GLY A 169 -13.17 8.07 -9.43
CA GLY A 169 -12.88 6.81 -10.12
C GLY A 169 -11.78 6.02 -9.43
N ARG A 170 -11.19 5.06 -10.14
CA ARG A 170 -10.07 4.26 -9.64
C ARG A 170 -8.77 5.03 -9.80
N MET A 171 -8.11 5.33 -8.70
CA MET A 171 -6.84 6.05 -8.70
C MET A 171 -5.96 5.65 -7.52
N ALA A 172 -4.65 5.87 -7.70
CA ALA A 172 -3.67 5.76 -6.64
C ALA A 172 -3.98 6.78 -5.54
N GLY A 173 -3.50 6.49 -4.34
CA GLY A 173 -3.73 7.35 -3.19
C GLY A 173 -2.53 7.63 -2.34
N ASN A 174 -2.84 7.98 -1.10
CA ASN A 174 -1.90 8.29 -0.05
C ASN A 174 -2.34 7.58 1.23
N TYR A 175 -1.56 6.58 1.63
CA TYR A 175 -1.74 5.87 2.89
C TYR A 175 -1.28 6.74 4.06
N ILE A 176 -0.22 7.50 3.79
CA ILE A 176 0.32 8.58 4.62
C ILE A 176 0.36 9.87 3.82
N TYR A 177 0.36 11.01 4.49
CA TYR A 177 0.08 12.30 3.85
C TYR A 177 1.29 13.22 3.73
N PHE A 178 2.30 13.06 4.59
CA PHE A 178 3.34 14.08 4.74
C PHE A 178 4.73 13.59 4.36
N THR A 179 5.02 12.29 4.54
CA THR A 179 6.32 11.72 4.17
C THR A 179 6.18 10.64 3.10
N ASP A 180 7.32 10.12 2.61
CA ASP A 180 7.36 8.95 1.72
C ASP A 180 7.48 7.62 2.46
N TRP A 181 7.76 7.65 3.77
CA TRP A 181 8.02 6.46 4.59
C TRP A 181 6.74 5.70 4.90
N ALA A 182 6.61 4.41 4.57
CA ALA A 182 5.38 3.63 4.80
C ALA A 182 4.21 3.95 3.85
N ASN A 183 4.44 4.59 2.70
CA ASN A 183 3.37 4.95 1.76
C ASN A 183 3.11 3.83 0.72
N THR A 184 2.63 2.68 1.15
CA THR A 184 2.20 1.63 0.22
C THR A 184 0.70 1.74 -0.02
N GLU A 185 0.32 2.48 -1.06
CA GLU A 185 -1.08 2.67 -1.40
C GLU A 185 -1.42 2.16 -2.79
N MET A 186 -2.44 1.30 -2.83
CA MET A 186 -2.99 0.73 -4.05
C MET A 186 -3.92 1.71 -4.77
N CYS A 187 -4.11 1.44 -6.05
CA CYS A 187 -5.17 2.07 -6.82
C CYS A 187 -6.54 1.53 -6.38
N LEU A 188 -7.37 2.40 -5.83
CA LEU A 188 -8.68 2.08 -5.28
C LEU A 188 -9.75 3.05 -5.80
N ASP A 189 -11.02 2.66 -5.65
CA ASP A 189 -12.15 3.48 -6.08
C ASP A 189 -12.39 4.60 -5.09
N ARG A 190 -12.33 5.84 -5.57
CA ARG A 190 -12.30 7.03 -4.72
C ARG A 190 -13.15 8.17 -5.26
N ILE A 191 -13.59 8.99 -4.31
CA ILE A 191 -14.04 10.36 -4.53
C ILE A 191 -13.12 11.24 -3.70
N GLU A 192 -12.33 12.08 -4.36
CA GLU A 192 -11.32 12.90 -3.73
C GLU A 192 -11.47 14.37 -4.11
N TYR A 193 -11.37 15.26 -3.14
CA TYR A 193 -11.34 16.69 -3.33
C TYR A 193 -10.06 17.28 -2.75
N THR A 194 -9.38 18.09 -3.55
CA THR A 194 -8.22 18.87 -3.13
C THR A 194 -8.49 20.35 -3.30
N SER A 195 -8.32 21.12 -2.23
CA SER A 195 -8.49 22.57 -2.27
C SER A 195 -7.34 23.24 -3.03
N PRO A 196 -7.53 24.47 -3.53
CA PRO A 196 -6.40 25.32 -3.85
C PRO A 196 -5.64 25.66 -2.57
N VAL A 197 -4.40 26.12 -2.71
CA VAL A 197 -3.62 26.62 -1.59
C VAL A 197 -4.11 28.03 -1.20
N TRP A 198 -4.54 28.19 0.05
CA TRP A 198 -5.04 29.45 0.59
C TRP A 198 -4.04 30.04 1.58
N ASN A 199 -3.16 30.93 1.12
CA ASN A 199 -2.13 31.53 1.97
C ASN A 199 -1.28 30.49 2.74
N GLY A 200 -0.90 29.41 2.04
CA GLY A 200 -0.16 28.30 2.60
C GLY A 200 -1.03 27.16 3.14
N PHE A 201 -2.34 27.37 3.38
CA PHE A 201 -3.24 26.30 3.82
C PHE A 201 -3.70 25.41 2.66
N GLY A 202 -3.64 24.10 2.86
CA GLY A 202 -4.20 23.11 1.96
C GLY A 202 -5.19 22.20 2.69
N LEU A 203 -6.19 21.73 1.95
CA LEU A 203 -7.17 20.74 2.38
C LEU A 203 -7.25 19.63 1.34
N ASN A 204 -7.21 18.39 1.80
CA ASN A 204 -7.53 17.21 1.01
C ASN A 204 -8.58 16.39 1.78
N ALA A 205 -9.59 15.91 1.08
CA ALA A 205 -10.61 15.05 1.66
C ALA A 205 -11.02 13.98 0.65
N PHE A 206 -11.15 12.73 1.11
CA PHE A 206 -11.60 11.67 0.23
C PHE A 206 -12.44 10.61 0.95
N MET A 207 -13.24 9.94 0.14
CA MET A 207 -13.82 8.64 0.46
C MET A 207 -13.22 7.60 -0.48
N GLU A 208 -12.91 6.44 0.04
CA GLU A 208 -12.35 5.31 -0.68
C GLU A 208 -13.12 4.03 -0.34
N LYS A 209 -13.37 3.19 -1.35
CA LYS A 209 -13.79 1.81 -1.18
C LYS A 209 -12.58 0.88 -1.33
N ARG A 210 -12.18 0.19 -0.27
CA ARG A 210 -10.99 -0.69 -0.25
C ARG A 210 -11.30 -2.11 -0.70
N GLN A 211 -12.47 -2.61 -0.30
CA GLN A 211 -12.89 -3.98 -0.59
C GLN A 211 -14.40 -4.02 -0.84
N GLU A 212 -14.81 -4.75 -1.88
CA GLU A 212 -16.19 -5.04 -2.23
C GLU A 212 -16.42 -6.56 -2.16
N ASN A 213 -16.95 -7.06 -1.04
CA ASN A 213 -17.24 -8.50 -0.92
C ASN A 213 -18.61 -8.90 -1.46
N SER A 214 -19.46 -7.92 -1.83
CA SER A 214 -20.84 -8.18 -2.25
C SER A 214 -20.97 -8.82 -3.65
N ALA A 215 -19.96 -8.69 -4.52
CA ALA A 215 -20.01 -9.19 -5.90
C ALA A 215 -19.24 -10.50 -6.14
N THR A 216 -18.26 -10.82 -5.29
CA THR A 216 -17.24 -11.85 -5.55
C THR A 216 -17.39 -13.11 -4.69
N SER A 217 -18.05 -13.02 -3.53
CA SER A 217 -18.08 -14.13 -2.55
C SER A 217 -19.24 -15.11 -2.73
N GLY A 218 -20.18 -14.85 -3.64
CA GLY A 218 -21.46 -15.58 -3.69
C GLY A 218 -22.32 -15.38 -2.42
N ASN A 219 -21.84 -14.55 -1.49
CA ASN A 219 -22.51 -14.19 -0.27
C ASN A 219 -23.24 -12.88 -0.52
N ASN A 220 -24.59 -12.93 -0.52
CA ASN A 220 -25.44 -11.75 -0.73
C ASN A 220 -25.48 -10.81 0.50
N ALA A 221 -24.43 -10.79 1.32
CA ALA A 221 -24.28 -9.82 2.39
C ALA A 221 -23.90 -8.48 1.76
N ALA A 222 -24.94 -7.69 1.43
CA ALA A 222 -24.83 -6.41 0.72
C ALA A 222 -24.08 -5.32 1.51
N ASP A 223 -23.51 -5.64 2.67
CA ASP A 223 -22.90 -4.74 3.62
C ASP A 223 -21.49 -5.14 4.06
N GLU A 224 -20.90 -6.23 3.53
CA GLU A 224 -19.53 -6.67 3.84
C GLU A 224 -18.44 -5.84 3.12
N ASP A 225 -18.53 -4.51 3.22
CA ASP A 225 -17.60 -3.58 2.56
C ASP A 225 -16.53 -3.03 3.53
N ILE A 226 -15.40 -2.60 2.98
CA ILE A 226 -14.40 -1.80 3.71
C ILE A 226 -14.33 -0.42 3.07
N ASP A 227 -14.73 0.60 3.83
CA ASP A 227 -14.71 2.00 3.41
C ASP A 227 -13.69 2.79 4.25
N ARG A 228 -12.98 3.74 3.62
CA ARG A 228 -12.10 4.69 4.30
C ARG A 228 -12.52 6.12 3.98
N TYR A 229 -12.52 6.97 4.99
CA TYR A 229 -12.82 8.39 4.90
C TYR A 229 -11.64 9.16 5.47
N SER A 230 -11.15 10.16 4.74
CA SER A 230 -10.00 10.94 5.17
C SER A 230 -10.26 12.44 5.06
N LEU A 231 -9.69 13.17 6.01
CA LEU A 231 -9.62 14.61 6.02
C LEU A 231 -8.21 15.02 6.44
N VAL A 232 -7.53 15.76 5.57
CA VAL A 232 -6.16 16.20 5.79
C VAL A 232 -6.04 17.70 5.60
N LEU A 233 -5.46 18.35 6.60
CA LEU A 233 -5.15 19.77 6.62
C LEU A 233 -3.64 19.96 6.64
N SER A 234 -3.17 20.94 5.89
CA SER A 234 -1.76 21.33 5.91
C SER A 234 -1.57 22.82 5.91
N TYR A 235 -0.38 23.22 6.29
CA TYR A 235 0.11 24.57 6.18
C TYR A 235 1.58 24.55 5.72
N ALA A 236 1.86 25.20 4.60
CA ALA A 236 3.19 25.27 4.01
C ALA A 236 3.70 26.72 3.90
N GLN A 237 4.98 26.88 4.13
CA GLN A 237 5.78 28.09 3.93
C GLN A 237 7.11 27.70 3.25
N PRO A 238 7.91 28.65 2.74
CA PRO A 238 9.13 28.33 2.00
C PRO A 238 10.15 27.43 2.73
N CYS A 239 10.14 27.37 4.07
CA CYS A 239 11.13 26.63 4.86
C CYS A 239 10.54 25.53 5.76
N TYR A 240 9.21 25.40 5.80
CA TYR A 240 8.57 24.34 6.57
C TYR A 240 7.15 24.07 6.09
N SER A 241 6.72 22.83 6.25
CA SER A 241 5.32 22.43 6.13
C SER A 241 4.93 21.60 7.34
N ILE A 242 3.71 21.83 7.81
CA ILE A 242 3.08 21.02 8.85
C ILE A 242 1.76 20.51 8.33
N GLY A 243 1.31 19.38 8.84
CA GLY A 243 -0.05 18.95 8.59
C GLY A 243 -0.56 17.94 9.60
N ALA A 244 -1.87 17.79 9.59
CA ALA A 244 -2.60 16.82 10.39
C ALA A 244 -3.67 16.17 9.53
N GLY A 245 -3.79 14.86 9.61
CA GLY A 245 -4.80 14.06 8.96
C GLY A 245 -5.56 13.19 9.95
N ILE A 246 -6.82 12.94 9.64
CA ILE A 246 -7.62 11.90 10.30
C ILE A 246 -8.17 10.95 9.23
N ASN A 247 -7.99 9.67 9.47
CA ASN A 247 -8.63 8.60 8.73
C ASN A 247 -9.65 7.91 9.61
N TYR A 248 -10.79 7.60 9.03
CA TYR A 248 -11.79 6.73 9.62
C TYR A 248 -12.00 5.55 8.68
N VAL A 249 -11.68 4.34 9.15
CA VAL A 249 -11.91 3.10 8.41
C VAL A 249 -13.09 2.38 9.02
N ARG A 250 -14.06 2.08 8.18
CA ARG A 250 -15.24 1.29 8.53
C ARG A 250 -15.10 -0.06 7.86
N ASP A 251 -14.77 -1.07 8.65
CA ASP A 251 -14.66 -2.45 8.17
C ASP A 251 -15.92 -3.23 8.54
N ARG A 252 -16.59 -3.74 7.51
CA ARG A 252 -17.72 -4.65 7.64
C ARG A 252 -17.47 -5.97 6.93
N SER A 253 -16.26 -6.23 6.45
CA SER A 253 -15.92 -7.45 5.71
C SER A 253 -16.25 -8.75 6.45
N GLY A 254 -16.25 -8.71 7.79
CA GLY A 254 -16.65 -9.83 8.65
C GLY A 254 -18.11 -9.81 9.14
N SER A 255 -18.96 -8.90 8.65
CA SER A 255 -20.30 -8.67 9.20
C SER A 255 -21.34 -9.68 8.72
N HIS A 256 -21.18 -10.93 9.13
CA HIS A 256 -22.15 -11.98 8.87
C HIS A 256 -23.10 -12.16 10.06
N PRO A 257 -24.39 -12.51 9.86
CA PRO A 257 -25.29 -12.92 10.94
C PRO A 257 -24.91 -14.29 11.54
N SER A 258 -23.75 -14.37 12.19
CA SER A 258 -23.27 -15.53 12.93
C SER A 258 -22.70 -15.10 14.29
N ALA A 259 -22.52 -16.05 15.20
CA ALA A 259 -21.91 -15.77 16.52
C ALA A 259 -20.45 -15.30 16.42
N THR A 260 -19.81 -15.49 15.27
CA THR A 260 -18.43 -15.09 14.97
C THR A 260 -18.35 -13.89 14.02
N GLY A 261 -19.50 -13.33 13.62
CA GLY A 261 -19.54 -12.13 12.80
C GLY A 261 -19.02 -10.93 13.59
N TRP A 262 -18.27 -10.07 12.91
CA TRP A 262 -17.62 -8.92 13.52
C TRP A 262 -17.69 -7.68 12.63
N LYS A 263 -17.37 -6.54 13.22
CA LYS A 263 -17.20 -5.24 12.54
C LYS A 263 -15.99 -4.53 13.14
N ALA A 264 -15.41 -3.58 12.42
CA ALA A 264 -14.36 -2.74 12.99
C ALA A 264 -14.55 -1.26 12.62
N ASN A 265 -14.20 -0.37 13.53
CA ASN A 265 -14.20 1.07 13.31
C ASN A 265 -12.87 1.62 13.79
N GLN A 266 -12.01 2.03 12.87
CA GLN A 266 -10.65 2.44 13.19
C GLN A 266 -10.46 3.91 12.88
N TYR A 267 -9.66 4.57 13.72
CA TYR A 267 -9.26 5.95 13.60
C TYR A 267 -7.74 6.03 13.53
N ASP A 268 -7.22 6.63 12.46
CA ASP A 268 -5.80 6.91 12.34
C ASP A 268 -5.60 8.42 12.35
N TYR A 269 -4.75 8.91 13.25
CA TYR A 269 -4.34 10.30 13.31
C TYR A 269 -2.92 10.40 12.80
N VAL A 270 -2.68 11.27 11.83
CA VAL A 270 -1.36 11.45 11.21
C VAL A 270 -0.92 12.89 11.40
N PHE A 271 0.32 13.10 11.86
CA PHE A 271 0.93 14.41 12.00
C PHE A 271 2.24 14.44 11.25
N GLY A 272 2.43 15.45 10.41
CA GLY A 272 3.64 15.62 9.62
C GLY A 272 4.32 16.95 9.87
N LEU A 273 5.64 16.93 9.81
CA LEU A 273 6.49 18.11 9.78
C LEU A 273 7.61 17.88 8.77
N THR A 274 7.73 18.78 7.80
CA THR A 274 8.95 18.90 7.00
C THR A 274 9.54 20.29 7.19
N ALA A 275 10.87 20.39 7.22
CA ALA A 275 11.55 21.65 7.34
C ALA A 275 12.89 21.61 6.62
N ASN A 276 13.29 22.75 6.05
CA ASN A 276 14.59 22.94 5.42
C ASN A 276 15.03 24.39 5.59
N ASP A 277 16.32 24.67 5.39
CA ASP A 277 16.76 26.05 5.21
C ASP A 277 16.45 26.56 3.80
N PRO A 278 16.47 27.89 3.59
CA PRO A 278 16.29 28.48 2.27
C PRO A 278 17.25 27.98 1.18
N THR A 279 18.41 27.43 1.56
CA THR A 279 19.39 26.89 0.59
C THR A 279 19.27 25.37 0.41
N ASN A 280 18.34 24.73 1.13
CA ASN A 280 18.11 23.29 1.15
C ASN A 280 19.39 22.48 1.46
N THR A 281 20.25 23.05 2.31
CA THR A 281 21.49 22.46 2.82
C THR A 281 21.22 21.48 3.96
N TRP A 282 20.21 21.73 4.79
CA TRP A 282 19.69 20.77 5.75
C TRP A 282 18.21 20.52 5.50
N PHE A 283 17.78 19.31 5.85
CA PHE A 283 16.39 18.92 5.78
C PHE A 283 16.02 18.09 7.00
N PHE A 284 14.76 18.24 7.41
CA PHE A 284 14.09 17.45 8.42
C PHE A 284 12.77 16.98 7.83
N GLU A 285 12.45 15.71 8.04
CA GLU A 285 11.17 15.10 7.71
C GLU A 285 10.76 14.25 8.90
N GLY A 286 9.51 14.40 9.34
CA GLY A 286 8.98 13.61 10.44
C GLY A 286 7.49 13.36 10.28
N GLU A 287 7.07 12.16 10.66
CA GLU A 287 5.67 11.75 10.71
C GLU A 287 5.42 10.97 12.00
N LEU A 288 4.30 11.29 12.66
CA LEU A 288 3.77 10.57 13.81
C LEU A 288 2.38 10.07 13.44
N MET A 289 2.12 8.81 13.71
CA MET A 289 0.84 8.18 13.46
C MET A 289 0.35 7.53 14.74
N ILE A 290 -0.94 7.69 15.04
CA ILE A 290 -1.61 7.13 16.21
C ILE A 290 -2.86 6.43 15.72
N ASN A 291 -3.03 5.17 16.10
CA ASN A 291 -4.16 4.34 15.75
C ASN A 291 -5.01 4.10 17.00
N ASN A 292 -6.33 4.11 16.82
CA ASN A 292 -7.30 3.84 17.87
C ASN A 292 -8.57 3.24 17.27
N GLY A 293 -9.41 2.58 18.07
CA GLY A 293 -10.73 2.11 17.70
C GLY A 293 -10.88 0.61 17.90
N ASP A 294 -11.73 -0.02 17.11
CA ASP A 294 -12.00 -1.45 17.22
C ASP A 294 -11.12 -2.21 16.20
N TYR A 295 -10.48 -3.30 16.60
CA TYR A 295 -9.93 -4.28 15.66
C TYR A 295 -11.02 -5.28 15.23
N ARG A 296 -11.77 -5.84 16.18
CA ARG A 296 -12.95 -6.69 15.95
C ARG A 296 -13.98 -6.55 17.07
N ASP A 297 -15.10 -5.93 16.75
CA ASP A 297 -16.31 -5.86 17.58
C ASP A 297 -17.26 -6.97 17.12
N TYR A 298 -17.47 -7.99 17.96
CA TYR A 298 -18.24 -9.18 17.64
C TYR A 298 -19.73 -9.02 17.95
N TYR A 299 -20.61 -9.52 17.09
CA TYR A 299 -22.06 -9.52 17.35
C TYR A 299 -22.49 -10.54 18.42
N GLY A 300 -21.63 -11.52 18.72
CA GLY A 300 -21.87 -12.63 19.66
C GLY A 300 -21.32 -12.38 21.07
N ALA A 301 -21.27 -13.41 21.90
CA ALA A 301 -20.70 -13.35 23.25
C ALA A 301 -19.16 -13.46 23.28
N THR A 302 -18.50 -13.27 22.13
CA THR A 302 -17.04 -13.27 22.01
C THR A 302 -16.51 -11.94 22.54
N GLN A 303 -15.31 -11.94 23.11
CA GLN A 303 -14.65 -10.72 23.55
C GLN A 303 -14.32 -9.82 22.35
N ASP A 304 -14.68 -8.54 22.45
CA ASP A 304 -14.28 -7.51 21.49
C ASP A 304 -12.78 -7.27 21.59
N ILE A 305 -12.14 -7.00 20.45
CA ILE A 305 -10.72 -6.69 20.35
C ILE A 305 -10.57 -5.21 19.99
N ASP A 306 -10.01 -4.44 20.92
CA ASP A 306 -9.71 -3.02 20.70
C ASP A 306 -8.39 -2.87 19.94
N ARG A 307 -8.24 -1.79 19.19
CA ARG A 307 -7.00 -1.43 18.48
C ARG A 307 -6.38 -0.22 19.14
N GLY A 308 -5.18 -0.39 19.67
CA GLY A 308 -4.30 0.69 20.13
C GLY A 308 -3.00 0.67 19.35
N GLY A 309 -2.31 1.80 19.25
CA GLY A 309 -0.96 1.77 18.72
C GLY A 309 -0.47 3.10 18.21
N TRP A 310 0.84 3.19 18.00
CA TRP A 310 1.45 4.37 17.43
C TRP A 310 2.76 4.01 16.73
N GLY A 311 3.18 4.89 15.84
CA GLY A 311 4.43 4.76 15.13
C GLY A 311 4.95 6.12 14.71
N TYR A 312 6.24 6.21 14.44
CA TYR A 312 6.83 7.42 13.92
C TYR A 312 7.96 7.11 12.95
N TYR A 313 8.25 8.09 12.12
CA TYR A 313 9.43 8.18 11.29
C TYR A 313 10.03 9.57 11.41
N VAL A 314 11.35 9.64 11.54
CA VAL A 314 12.10 10.89 11.55
C VAL A 314 13.37 10.72 10.73
N ASN A 315 13.65 11.67 9.85
CA ASN A 315 14.87 11.76 9.08
C ASN A 315 15.44 13.17 9.15
N LEU A 316 16.72 13.25 9.49
CA LEU A 316 17.50 14.48 9.52
C LEU A 316 18.70 14.31 8.61
N GLY A 317 18.93 15.26 7.73
CA GLY A 317 20.10 15.18 6.87
C GLY A 317 20.57 16.52 6.32
N MET A 318 21.62 16.41 5.54
CA MET A 318 22.27 17.51 4.85
C MET A 318 22.47 17.16 3.38
N LYS A 319 22.33 18.17 2.54
CA LYS A 319 22.63 18.11 1.12
C LYS A 319 23.72 19.14 0.79
N LYS A 320 24.78 18.69 0.15
CA LYS A 320 25.86 19.54 -0.35
C LYS A 320 26.25 19.07 -1.74
N ASP A 321 25.94 19.88 -2.74
CA ASP A 321 26.14 19.55 -4.16
C ASP A 321 25.49 18.20 -4.51
N ALA A 322 26.29 17.23 -4.96
CA ALA A 322 25.83 15.88 -5.31
C ALA A 322 25.75 14.93 -4.10
N LEU A 323 26.20 15.34 -2.92
CA LEU A 323 26.22 14.50 -1.72
C LEU A 323 25.01 14.80 -0.83
N THR A 324 24.27 13.74 -0.50
CA THR A 324 23.24 13.77 0.55
C THR A 324 23.64 12.77 1.64
N VAL A 325 23.63 13.21 2.89
CA VAL A 325 23.85 12.35 4.07
C VAL A 325 22.69 12.58 5.03
N GLY A 326 22.10 11.49 5.52
CA GLY A 326 21.00 11.56 6.48
C GLY A 326 21.10 10.45 7.52
N VAL A 327 20.44 10.68 8.64
CA VAL A 327 20.18 9.67 9.68
C VAL A 327 18.68 9.64 9.86
N ALA A 328 18.11 8.44 9.73
CA ALA A 328 16.69 8.20 9.93
C ALA A 328 16.46 7.18 11.04
N THR A 329 15.35 7.34 11.74
CA THR A 329 14.83 6.38 12.71
C THR A 329 13.34 6.19 12.46
N ALA A 330 12.87 4.97 12.66
CA ALA A 330 11.47 4.63 12.58
C ALA A 330 11.11 3.67 13.71
N PHE A 331 9.85 3.70 14.13
CA PHE A 331 9.30 2.86 15.19
C PHE A 331 7.83 2.60 14.91
N THR A 332 7.37 1.40 15.23
CA THR A 332 5.97 1.00 15.24
C THR A 332 5.75 0.18 16.49
N SER A 333 4.70 0.45 17.27
CA SER A 333 4.33 -0.40 18.40
C SER A 333 3.93 -1.78 17.89
N GLY A 334 4.40 -2.82 18.57
CA GLY A 334 3.92 -4.17 18.37
C GLY A 334 2.97 -4.54 19.49
N ASP A 335 2.09 -5.50 19.21
CA ASP A 335 1.29 -6.19 20.20
C ASP A 335 2.22 -6.86 21.22
N ASP A 336 2.10 -6.49 22.49
CA ASP A 336 2.91 -7.03 23.58
C ASP A 336 2.21 -8.17 24.34
N ASN A 337 0.94 -8.46 24.05
CA ASN A 337 0.18 -9.50 24.73
C ASN A 337 -1.09 -9.96 23.97
N GLU A 338 -0.98 -11.06 23.23
CA GLU A 338 -2.10 -11.62 22.45
C GLU A 338 -3.34 -12.06 23.29
N ASP A 339 -3.23 -12.10 24.63
CA ASP A 339 -4.26 -12.65 25.55
C ASP A 339 -5.12 -11.60 26.28
N ASP A 340 -4.83 -10.30 26.22
CA ASP A 340 -5.64 -9.28 26.94
C ASP A 340 -6.83 -8.75 26.13
N GLY A 341 -6.95 -9.14 24.87
CA GLY A 341 -8.02 -8.69 23.99
C GLY A 341 -7.83 -7.27 23.51
N ASP A 342 -6.62 -6.75 23.53
CA ASP A 342 -6.23 -5.63 22.68
C ASP A 342 -5.41 -6.12 21.47
N TYR A 343 -5.24 -5.21 20.51
CA TYR A 343 -4.42 -5.39 19.33
C TYR A 343 -3.57 -4.13 19.20
N ASP A 344 -2.51 -4.08 20.01
CA ASP A 344 -1.65 -2.92 20.23
C ASP A 344 -0.62 -2.64 19.10
N VAL A 345 -1.03 -2.96 17.87
CA VAL A 345 -0.22 -2.80 16.67
C VAL A 345 -0.38 -1.39 16.11
N GLY A 346 0.75 -0.69 16.11
CA GLY A 346 0.89 0.61 15.49
C GLY A 346 0.66 0.58 13.99
N PRO A 347 0.77 1.73 13.33
CA PRO A 347 0.56 1.84 11.90
C PRO A 347 1.60 0.95 11.20
N ALA A 348 1.11 0.12 10.27
CA ALA A 348 1.97 -0.76 9.52
C ALA A 348 3.09 0.08 8.89
N SER A 349 4.35 -0.25 9.21
CA SER A 349 5.44 0.14 8.33
C SER A 349 5.09 -0.52 7.01
N GLY A 350 4.68 0.28 6.01
CA GLY A 350 4.24 -0.24 4.72
C GLY A 350 5.25 -1.24 4.17
N LEU A 351 4.86 -2.03 3.17
CA LEU A 351 5.77 -2.96 2.51
C LEU A 351 7.06 -2.26 2.01
N ASP A 352 7.08 -0.92 1.93
CA ASP A 352 8.18 -0.05 1.51
C ASP A 352 9.31 0.17 2.49
N PHE A 353 9.13 -0.17 3.76
CA PHE A 353 10.21 -0.12 4.72
C PHE A 353 10.93 -1.47 4.84
N GLN A 354 12.00 -1.62 4.05
CA GLN A 354 12.83 -2.83 4.02
C GLN A 354 14.27 -2.55 4.46
N PRO A 355 14.55 -2.42 5.78
CA PRO A 355 15.85 -2.01 6.29
C PRO A 355 16.99 -3.01 6.00
N LEU A 356 16.68 -4.21 5.50
CA LEU A 356 17.68 -5.25 5.19
C LEU A 356 18.06 -5.32 3.69
N TYR A 357 17.36 -4.62 2.80
CA TYR A 357 17.64 -4.61 1.34
C TYR A 357 18.65 -3.52 0.90
N ILE A 358 19.36 -2.92 1.85
CA ILE A 358 20.06 -1.64 1.72
C ILE A 358 21.21 -1.58 0.68
N LEU A 359 21.68 -2.69 0.11
CA LEU A 359 23.03 -2.67 -0.50
C LEU A 359 23.14 -2.60 -2.03
N TYR A 360 22.17 -3.04 -2.83
CA TYR A 360 22.35 -3.02 -4.30
C TYR A 360 21.04 -2.85 -5.08
N GLY A 361 20.61 -1.60 -5.29
CA GLY A 361 19.62 -1.25 -6.30
C GLY A 361 20.01 0.07 -6.98
N PRO A 362 19.81 0.24 -8.30
CA PRO A 362 20.23 1.44 -9.04
C PRO A 362 19.47 2.73 -8.68
N TYR A 363 18.69 2.72 -7.58
CA TYR A 363 18.14 3.90 -6.93
C TYR A 363 18.22 3.72 -5.41
N SER A 364 19.14 4.42 -4.76
CA SER A 364 19.29 4.50 -3.31
C SER A 364 18.16 5.32 -2.67
N ASN A 365 16.91 4.88 -2.83
CA ASN A 365 15.75 5.34 -2.08
C ASN A 365 15.44 4.29 -1.02
N ILE A 366 16.01 4.44 0.17
CA ILE A 366 15.82 3.57 1.36
C ILE A 366 14.35 3.54 1.86
N LEU A 367 13.39 4.13 1.12
CA LEU A 367 12.00 4.35 1.50
C LEU A 367 10.98 4.09 0.37
N ASN A 368 11.35 3.37 -0.69
CA ASN A 368 10.41 3.10 -1.78
C ASN A 368 10.44 1.64 -2.22
N THR A 369 9.56 0.79 -1.68
CA THR A 369 9.17 -0.42 -2.42
C THR A 369 8.19 -0.09 -3.53
N SER A 370 8.74 0.46 -4.60
CA SER A 370 8.18 0.12 -5.91
C SER A 370 8.38 -1.38 -6.23
N LEU A 371 8.90 -2.20 -5.30
CA LEU A 371 9.34 -3.58 -5.50
C LEU A 371 8.23 -4.63 -5.29
N MET A 372 7.20 -4.36 -4.48
CA MET A 372 6.14 -5.33 -4.19
C MET A 372 4.72 -4.83 -4.45
N ASP A 373 4.55 -3.53 -4.68
CA ASP A 373 3.28 -2.99 -5.14
C ASP A 373 3.36 -2.75 -6.65
N THR A 374 2.76 -3.63 -7.42
CA THR A 374 2.61 -3.45 -8.87
C THR A 374 1.48 -2.50 -9.22
N THR A 375 0.69 -2.08 -8.24
CA THR A 375 -0.14 -0.87 -8.35
C THR A 375 0.67 0.34 -7.90
N ARG A 376 1.45 0.90 -8.82
CA ARG A 376 1.95 2.30 -8.77
C ARG A 376 2.42 2.85 -7.40
N LYS A 377 3.74 3.02 -7.26
CA LYS A 377 4.30 4.40 -7.07
C LYS A 377 4.71 4.95 -8.45
N ALA A 378 3.78 4.95 -9.41
CA ALA A 378 4.04 5.58 -10.71
C ALA A 378 4.20 7.08 -10.50
N GLY A 379 5.04 7.71 -11.33
CA GLY A 379 5.39 9.12 -11.29
C GLY A 379 4.25 10.09 -11.61
N TYR A 380 3.09 9.90 -10.99
CA TYR A 380 2.30 11.00 -10.50
C TYR A 380 3.21 11.67 -9.48
N SER A 381 3.76 12.83 -9.85
CA SER A 381 3.92 13.89 -8.86
C SER A 381 2.70 13.78 -7.98
N ASN A 382 2.90 13.44 -6.72
CA ASN A 382 1.86 13.25 -5.76
C ASN A 382 1.11 14.58 -5.70
N THR A 383 0.09 14.78 -6.55
CA THR A 383 -0.52 16.10 -6.81
C THR A 383 -1.26 16.60 -5.58
N THR A 384 -1.42 15.70 -4.61
CA THR A 384 -2.08 15.86 -3.33
C THR A 384 -1.10 15.84 -2.16
N LYS A 385 0.21 15.60 -2.39
CA LYS A 385 1.22 15.97 -1.39
C LYS A 385 1.17 17.47 -1.25
N PHE A 386 0.90 17.91 -0.04
CA PHE A 386 0.90 19.32 0.28
C PHE A 386 2.26 19.92 -0.04
N ALA A 387 2.24 21.16 -0.52
CA ALA A 387 3.42 21.85 -1.02
C ALA A 387 4.61 21.65 -0.07
N LEU A 388 5.70 21.07 -0.60
CA LEU A 388 6.93 20.95 0.13
C LEU A 388 7.56 22.35 0.30
N PRO A 389 8.29 22.58 1.39
CA PRO A 389 9.03 23.82 1.59
C PRO A 389 9.87 24.19 0.37
N GLY A 390 9.60 25.36 -0.21
CA GLY A 390 10.38 25.92 -1.32
C GLY A 390 9.89 25.60 -2.73
N THR A 391 8.79 24.85 -2.88
CA THR A 391 8.08 24.78 -4.18
C THR A 391 7.23 26.03 -4.35
N THR A 392 7.62 26.94 -5.25
CA THR A 392 6.78 28.08 -5.64
C THR A 392 5.50 27.54 -6.27
N GLY A 393 4.36 27.80 -5.64
CA GLY A 393 3.03 27.44 -6.15
C GLY A 393 2.62 28.20 -7.41
#